data_AF-A0A7W5JY22-F1
#
_entry.id   AF-A0A7W5JY22-F1
#
_cell.length_a   1.000
_cell.length_b   1.000
_cell.length_c   1.000
_cell.angle_alpha   90.00
_cell.angle_beta   90.00
_cell.angle_gamma   90.00
#
_symmetry.space_group_name_H-M   'P 1'
#
loop_
_entity.id
_entity.type
_entity.pdbx_description
1 polymer ?
#
loop_
_entity_poly.entity_id
_entity_poly.type
_entity_poly.pdbx_seq_one_letter_code
_entity_poly.pdbx_strand_id
1 'polypeptide(L)'
;MGTPIDVTSADGATTAVHAVNTSGGLAVDARSDTGNALRGTSVKGRGVVAASDSDYGLVAFSRAMPGLRADSELGNALEGWAKGGPNGVLGLHAGQGVGTAGRCDAGTGVDGASTTGVGVHGSSQNGDGVVGQGHRGVVGTSTDFQGVYGHSDTNAGVVGESQTFDGVFAVTHNPRAAAVSGHNPGGLAGWFDGNVVVTGDLVLAGADYAENFDAAPSDGVPPGTVVVLDDEGRVQPCTSAYDRRAVGVVSGAGRYRPGVVLDGSTATDHHVSLALMGKVYCLVDATSDPVEVGDMLTTSARPGHAMRVSDTTRAFGAVIGKALAPARGDGALIPVLVTLQ
;
A
#
# COMPACT_ATOMS: atom_id res chain seq x y z
N MET A 1 -53.68 46.22 -31.33
CA MET A 1 -52.30 46.68 -31.57
C MET A 1 -52.10 47.93 -30.74
N GLY A 2 -51.22 47.91 -29.74
CA GLY A 2 -50.86 49.13 -29.01
C GLY A 2 -49.86 49.92 -29.84
N THR A 3 -49.97 51.24 -29.85
CA THR A 3 -48.95 52.13 -30.40
C THR A 3 -47.68 52.06 -29.55
N PRO A 4 -46.47 52.01 -30.14
CA PRO A 4 -45.22 52.02 -29.39
C PRO A 4 -45.08 53.32 -28.58
N ILE A 5 -44.47 53.21 -27.40
CA ILE A 5 -44.06 54.36 -26.58
C ILE A 5 -42.53 54.33 -26.50
N ASP A 6 -41.89 55.33 -27.09
CA ASP A 6 -40.45 55.53 -26.99
C ASP A 6 -40.16 56.57 -25.89
N VAL A 7 -39.35 56.18 -24.91
CA VAL A 7 -38.88 57.07 -23.83
C VAL A 7 -37.37 57.20 -23.94
N THR A 8 -36.86 58.42 -24.14
CA THR A 8 -35.44 58.70 -24.35
C THR A 8 -34.97 59.87 -23.48
N SER A 9 -33.75 59.77 -22.95
CA SER A 9 -33.03 60.94 -22.41
C SER A 9 -31.90 61.33 -23.36
N ALA A 10 -31.75 62.63 -23.62
CA ALA A 10 -30.80 63.18 -24.60
C ALA A 10 -29.39 63.43 -24.03
N ASP A 11 -29.24 63.47 -22.69
CA ASP A 11 -27.95 63.56 -22.03
C ASP A 11 -27.72 62.34 -21.13
N GLY A 12 -26.46 61.89 -21.02
CA GLY A 12 -26.10 60.73 -20.20
C GLY A 12 -26.20 60.96 -18.68
N ALA A 13 -26.75 62.10 -18.26
CA ALA A 13 -26.82 62.52 -16.87
C ALA A 13 -28.25 62.44 -16.29
N THR A 14 -29.29 62.35 -17.14
CA THR A 14 -30.68 62.28 -16.69
C THR A 14 -31.31 60.91 -16.92
N THR A 15 -31.91 60.38 -15.86
CA THR A 15 -32.66 59.12 -15.89
C THR A 15 -33.89 59.23 -16.78
N ALA A 16 -33.99 58.40 -17.82
CA ALA A 16 -35.15 58.37 -18.70
C ALA A 16 -36.39 57.73 -18.05
N VAL A 17 -36.20 56.71 -17.21
CA VAL A 17 -37.27 56.00 -16.49
C VAL A 17 -36.81 55.70 -15.06
N HIS A 18 -37.61 56.13 -14.07
CA HIS A 18 -37.41 55.80 -12.65
C HIS A 18 -38.73 55.26 -12.08
N ALA A 19 -38.74 53.98 -11.70
CA ALA A 19 -39.91 53.30 -11.14
C ALA A 19 -39.61 52.88 -9.70
N VAL A 20 -40.52 53.21 -8.77
CA VAL A 20 -40.37 52.91 -7.34
C VAL A 20 -41.69 52.33 -6.84
N ASN A 21 -41.64 51.20 -6.14
CA ASN A 21 -42.76 50.63 -5.39
C ASN A 21 -42.31 50.43 -3.94
N THR A 22 -43.02 51.04 -2.99
CA THR A 22 -42.68 51.02 -1.55
C THR A 22 -43.60 50.12 -0.72
N SER A 23 -44.61 49.49 -1.32
CA SER A 23 -45.65 48.73 -0.63
C SER A 23 -45.91 47.37 -1.29
N GLY A 24 -44.87 46.56 -1.46
CA GLY A 24 -44.96 45.19 -2.02
C GLY A 24 -45.41 45.13 -3.50
N GLY A 25 -44.99 44.08 -4.20
CA GLY A 25 -45.31 43.87 -5.63
C GLY A 25 -44.23 44.37 -6.60
N LEU A 26 -44.55 44.36 -7.89
CA LEU A 26 -43.62 44.69 -8.97
C LEU A 26 -43.61 46.21 -9.24
N ALA A 27 -42.43 46.81 -9.31
CA ALA A 27 -42.28 48.17 -9.84
C ALA A 27 -42.33 48.19 -11.39
N VAL A 28 -41.82 47.13 -12.03
CA VAL A 28 -41.83 46.92 -13.48
C VAL A 28 -42.09 45.44 -13.77
N ASP A 29 -43.01 45.15 -14.69
CA ASP A 29 -43.24 43.82 -15.26
C ASP A 29 -43.05 43.90 -16.78
N ALA A 30 -42.11 43.14 -17.33
CA ALA A 30 -41.75 43.15 -18.75
C ALA A 30 -42.05 41.79 -19.37
N ARG A 31 -42.89 41.76 -20.41
CA ARG A 31 -43.34 40.53 -21.07
C ARG A 31 -43.23 40.64 -22.59
N SER A 32 -42.77 39.56 -23.23
CA SER A 32 -42.78 39.38 -24.67
C SER A 32 -43.05 37.91 -25.00
N ASP A 33 -43.87 37.64 -26.01
CA ASP A 33 -44.22 36.26 -26.39
C ASP A 33 -43.23 35.66 -27.41
N THR A 34 -42.52 36.49 -28.18
CA THR A 34 -41.64 36.04 -29.28
C THR A 34 -40.26 36.69 -29.30
N GLY A 35 -40.06 37.80 -28.58
CA GLY A 35 -38.81 38.54 -28.56
C GLY A 35 -38.25 38.73 -27.15
N ASN A 36 -37.25 39.61 -27.03
CA ASN A 36 -36.72 39.97 -25.72
C ASN A 36 -37.75 40.83 -24.97
N ALA A 37 -38.10 40.43 -23.76
CA ALA A 37 -38.90 41.28 -22.87
C ALA A 37 -38.10 42.47 -22.34
N LEU A 38 -36.79 42.28 -22.09
CA LEU A 38 -35.85 43.30 -21.65
C LEU A 38 -34.50 43.10 -22.35
N ARG A 39 -33.86 44.20 -22.77
CA ARG A 39 -32.49 44.19 -23.32
C ARG A 39 -31.73 45.40 -22.79
N GLY A 40 -30.66 45.16 -22.03
CA GLY A 40 -29.73 46.19 -21.58
C GLY A 40 -28.45 46.19 -22.43
N THR A 41 -28.05 47.34 -22.95
CA THR A 41 -26.82 47.52 -23.73
C THR A 41 -26.09 48.77 -23.24
N SER A 42 -24.78 48.66 -23.00
CA SER A 42 -23.93 49.80 -22.61
C SER A 42 -22.59 49.75 -23.33
N VAL A 43 -22.06 50.91 -23.73
CA VAL A 43 -20.74 51.03 -24.36
C VAL A 43 -19.64 51.22 -23.32
N LYS A 44 -19.93 52.01 -22.27
CA LYS A 44 -19.03 52.31 -21.16
C LYS A 44 -19.82 52.23 -19.85
N GLY A 45 -19.90 51.04 -19.28
CA GLY A 45 -20.59 50.80 -18.02
C GLY A 45 -21.29 49.45 -17.97
N ARG A 46 -22.08 49.23 -16.91
CA ARG A 46 -22.86 48.00 -16.73
C ARG A 46 -24.14 48.09 -17.57
N GLY A 47 -24.43 47.06 -18.37
CA GLY A 47 -25.66 46.98 -19.14
C GLY A 47 -26.90 46.76 -18.25
N VAL A 48 -26.77 45.89 -17.23
CA VAL A 48 -27.80 45.60 -16.22
C VAL A 48 -27.12 45.41 -14.86
N VAL A 49 -27.74 45.90 -13.79
CA VAL A 49 -27.31 45.69 -12.40
C VAL A 49 -28.52 45.26 -11.58
N ALA A 50 -28.38 44.18 -10.83
CA ALA A 50 -29.42 43.68 -9.94
C ALA A 50 -28.84 43.50 -8.53
N ALA A 51 -29.56 43.94 -7.51
CA ALA A 51 -29.11 43.96 -6.13
C ALA A 51 -30.29 43.73 -5.19
N SER A 52 -30.03 43.03 -4.08
CA SER A 52 -31.00 42.76 -3.01
C SER A 52 -30.22 42.49 -1.72
N ASP A 53 -30.76 42.94 -0.58
CA ASP A 53 -30.10 42.79 0.73
C ASP A 53 -30.45 41.48 1.43
N SER A 54 -31.64 40.93 1.18
CA SER A 54 -32.20 39.79 1.93
C SER A 54 -32.73 38.65 1.07
N ASP A 55 -32.70 38.80 -0.25
CA ASP A 55 -33.24 37.82 -1.20
C ASP A 55 -32.36 37.76 -2.47
N TYR A 56 -32.76 37.00 -3.48
CA TYR A 56 -32.06 36.91 -4.74
C TYR A 56 -31.99 38.28 -5.43
N GLY A 57 -30.77 38.74 -5.73
CA GLY A 57 -30.58 39.90 -6.61
C GLY A 57 -31.08 39.64 -8.03
N LEU A 58 -30.91 38.41 -8.53
CA LEU A 58 -31.38 37.95 -9.84
C LEU A 58 -31.77 36.47 -9.77
N VAL A 59 -32.92 36.13 -10.35
CA VAL A 59 -33.33 34.74 -10.60
C VAL A 59 -33.49 34.55 -12.11
N ALA A 60 -32.84 33.54 -12.67
CA ALA A 60 -32.91 33.21 -14.09
C ALA A 60 -33.39 31.78 -14.28
N PHE A 61 -34.45 31.60 -15.07
CA PHE A 61 -35.07 30.30 -15.29
C PHE A 61 -35.41 30.12 -16.77
N SER A 62 -35.18 28.92 -17.29
CA SER A 62 -35.62 28.52 -18.61
C SER A 62 -35.99 27.03 -18.57
N ARG A 63 -37.06 26.67 -19.28
CA ARG A 63 -37.54 25.28 -19.35
C ARG A 63 -36.73 24.42 -20.32
N ALA A 64 -36.16 25.02 -21.36
CA ALA A 64 -35.59 24.29 -22.50
C ALA A 64 -34.14 24.64 -22.84
N MET A 65 -33.66 25.80 -22.39
CA MET A 65 -32.34 26.34 -22.69
C MET A 65 -31.61 26.68 -21.39
N PRO A 66 -30.31 27.04 -21.40
CA PRO A 66 -29.66 27.56 -20.20
C PRO A 66 -30.46 28.72 -19.60
N GLY A 67 -30.70 28.69 -18.29
CA GLY A 67 -31.35 29.80 -17.58
C GLY A 67 -30.54 31.09 -17.67
N LEU A 68 -29.22 30.97 -17.67
CA LEU A 68 -28.26 32.05 -17.90
C LEU A 68 -27.19 31.57 -18.89
N ARG A 69 -26.86 32.43 -19.86
CA ARG A 69 -25.69 32.25 -20.74
C ARG A 69 -24.81 33.50 -20.60
N ALA A 70 -23.55 33.29 -20.26
CA ALA A 70 -22.56 34.34 -20.15
C ALA A 70 -21.40 34.07 -21.11
N ASP A 71 -20.82 35.12 -21.68
CA ASP A 71 -19.76 35.05 -22.69
C ASP A 71 -18.88 36.30 -22.56
N SER A 72 -17.59 36.17 -22.83
CA SER A 72 -16.62 37.26 -22.78
C SER A 72 -15.40 36.90 -23.63
N GLU A 73 -14.96 37.84 -24.46
CA GLU A 73 -13.79 37.64 -25.32
C GLU A 73 -12.45 37.89 -24.61
N LEU A 74 -12.43 38.80 -23.62
CA LEU A 74 -11.20 39.31 -23.00
C LEU A 74 -11.12 39.09 -21.49
N GLY A 75 -12.24 38.84 -20.83
CA GLY A 75 -12.32 38.71 -19.38
C GLY A 75 -13.09 37.48 -18.94
N ASN A 76 -13.39 37.41 -17.65
CA ASN A 76 -14.22 36.34 -17.11
C ASN A 76 -15.66 36.50 -17.59
N ALA A 77 -16.22 35.43 -18.16
CA ALA A 77 -17.64 35.41 -18.55
C ALA A 77 -18.56 35.41 -17.31
N LEU A 78 -18.15 34.73 -16.23
CA LEU A 78 -18.89 34.63 -14.98
C LEU A 78 -17.93 34.60 -13.79
N GLU A 79 -18.24 35.38 -12.76
CA GLU A 79 -17.50 35.43 -11.50
C GLU A 79 -18.48 35.24 -10.33
N GLY A 80 -18.09 34.47 -9.32
CA GLY A 80 -18.83 34.33 -8.08
C GLY A 80 -17.91 34.58 -6.88
N TRP A 81 -18.38 35.39 -5.93
CA TRP A 81 -17.64 35.75 -4.75
C TRP A 81 -18.53 35.67 -3.51
N ALA A 82 -18.07 34.98 -2.46
CA ALA A 82 -18.74 34.90 -1.18
C ALA A 82 -17.73 35.14 -0.04
N LYS A 83 -18.05 36.04 0.89
CA LYS A 83 -17.16 36.38 2.01
C LYS A 83 -17.33 35.46 3.23
N GLY A 84 -18.58 35.11 3.55
CA GLY A 84 -18.93 34.30 4.73
C GLY A 84 -19.94 33.18 4.45
N GLY A 85 -20.45 33.11 3.22
CA GLY A 85 -21.29 32.00 2.77
C GLY A 85 -20.43 30.79 2.38
N PRO A 86 -21.01 29.58 2.34
CA PRO A 86 -20.26 28.35 2.11
C PRO A 86 -19.75 28.19 0.66
N ASN A 87 -20.35 28.89 -0.32
CA ASN A 87 -20.03 28.72 -1.74
C ASN A 87 -19.92 30.07 -2.44
N GLY A 88 -18.86 30.29 -3.22
CA GLY A 88 -18.78 31.41 -4.17
C GLY A 88 -19.59 31.12 -5.44
N VAL A 89 -19.45 29.91 -5.99
CA VAL A 89 -20.23 29.38 -7.12
C VAL A 89 -20.64 27.95 -6.77
N LEU A 90 -21.91 27.60 -6.96
CA LEU A 90 -22.45 26.27 -6.69
C LEU A 90 -23.21 25.75 -7.91
N GLY A 91 -22.75 24.61 -8.46
CA GLY A 91 -23.47 23.89 -9.51
C GLY A 91 -24.16 22.66 -8.94
N LEU A 92 -25.49 22.61 -9.03
CA LEU A 92 -26.32 21.50 -8.57
C LEU A 92 -27.02 20.86 -9.75
N HIS A 93 -26.99 19.54 -9.82
CA HIS A 93 -27.75 18.75 -10.79
C HIS A 93 -28.39 17.56 -10.10
N ALA A 94 -29.72 17.45 -10.19
CA ALA A 94 -30.48 16.39 -9.53
C ALA A 94 -30.69 15.15 -10.40
N GLY A 95 -30.29 15.20 -11.68
CA GLY A 95 -30.47 14.13 -12.64
C GLY A 95 -29.18 13.37 -12.99
N GLN A 96 -29.24 12.61 -14.08
CA GLN A 96 -28.06 11.97 -14.67
C GLN A 96 -27.25 12.99 -15.47
N GLY A 97 -25.93 12.96 -15.38
CA GLY A 97 -25.04 13.81 -16.17
C GLY A 97 -24.00 14.56 -15.33
N VAL A 98 -23.58 15.73 -15.82
CA VAL A 98 -22.49 16.51 -15.23
C VAL A 98 -23.07 17.75 -14.54
N GLY A 99 -22.84 17.88 -13.23
CA GLY A 99 -23.26 19.07 -12.47
C GLY A 99 -22.46 20.33 -12.84
N THR A 100 -21.14 20.19 -12.96
CA THR A 100 -20.21 21.24 -13.38
C THR A 100 -19.12 20.66 -14.27
N ALA A 101 -18.75 21.37 -15.34
CA ALA A 101 -17.70 20.95 -16.26
C ALA A 101 -16.72 22.10 -16.51
N GLY A 102 -15.44 21.90 -16.16
CA GLY A 102 -14.34 22.76 -16.60
C GLY A 102 -13.65 22.16 -17.81
N ARG A 103 -13.64 22.86 -18.94
CA ARG A 103 -12.98 22.42 -20.18
C ARG A 103 -12.12 23.55 -20.73
N CYS A 104 -10.91 23.23 -21.17
CA CYS A 104 -10.00 24.17 -21.82
C CYS A 104 -9.18 23.43 -22.88
N ASP A 105 -8.85 24.10 -23.98
CA ASP A 105 -8.00 23.52 -25.04
C ASP A 105 -6.52 23.47 -24.62
N ALA A 106 -6.09 24.45 -23.81
CA ALA A 106 -4.75 24.50 -23.22
C ALA A 106 -4.82 25.14 -21.82
N GLY A 107 -4.01 24.63 -20.90
CA GLY A 107 -3.93 25.12 -19.52
C GLY A 107 -4.71 24.26 -18.53
N THR A 108 -5.25 24.89 -17.49
CA THR A 108 -5.91 24.23 -16.37
C THR A 108 -7.42 24.35 -16.49
N GLY A 109 -8.12 23.23 -16.68
CA GLY A 109 -9.58 23.23 -16.81
C GLY A 109 -10.31 23.53 -15.49
N VAL A 110 -9.73 23.08 -14.36
CA VAL A 110 -10.21 23.34 -13.00
C VAL A 110 -8.98 23.49 -12.10
N ASP A 111 -8.88 24.60 -11.39
CA ASP A 111 -7.84 24.85 -10.39
C ASP A 111 -8.48 24.95 -8.99
N GLY A 112 -8.04 24.09 -8.07
CA GLY A 112 -8.54 24.04 -6.70
C GLY A 112 -7.42 24.27 -5.71
N ALA A 113 -7.37 25.48 -5.14
CA ALA A 113 -6.34 25.90 -4.20
C ALA A 113 -6.94 26.18 -2.81
N SER A 114 -6.24 25.73 -1.77
CA SER A 114 -6.58 26.01 -0.37
C SER A 114 -5.32 26.10 0.47
N THR A 115 -5.26 27.03 1.42
CA THR A 115 -4.09 27.23 2.29
C THR A 115 -4.03 26.22 3.43
N THR A 116 -5.18 25.86 3.99
CA THR A 116 -5.25 25.03 5.21
C THR A 116 -6.21 23.86 5.08
N GLY A 117 -7.00 23.82 4.00
CA GLY A 117 -8.01 22.79 3.77
C GLY A 117 -7.73 21.99 2.49
N VAL A 118 -8.74 21.25 2.07
CA VAL A 118 -8.68 20.49 0.82
C VAL A 118 -8.87 21.44 -0.37
N GLY A 119 -7.93 21.43 -1.32
CA GLY A 119 -8.06 22.20 -2.56
C GLY A 119 -9.11 21.62 -3.51
N VAL A 120 -9.11 20.29 -3.69
CA VAL A 120 -10.08 19.55 -4.50
C VAL A 120 -10.53 18.29 -3.74
N HIS A 121 -11.84 18.13 -3.54
CA HIS A 121 -12.43 16.96 -2.89
C HIS A 121 -13.42 16.29 -3.84
N GLY A 122 -13.12 15.06 -4.25
CA GLY A 122 -14.03 14.20 -5.01
C GLY A 122 -14.54 13.07 -4.13
N SER A 123 -15.87 12.91 -4.03
CA SER A 123 -16.49 11.85 -3.22
C SER A 123 -17.60 11.17 -4.01
N SER A 124 -17.71 9.85 -3.83
CA SER A 124 -18.74 9.02 -4.44
C SER A 124 -19.03 7.84 -3.52
N GLN A 125 -20.30 7.43 -3.42
CA GLN A 125 -20.70 6.31 -2.55
C GLN A 125 -20.46 4.95 -3.20
N ASN A 126 -20.66 4.86 -4.52
CA ASN A 126 -20.70 3.59 -5.25
C ASN A 126 -19.83 3.61 -6.52
N GLY A 127 -18.99 4.62 -6.68
CA GLY A 127 -18.09 4.74 -7.82
C GLY A 127 -16.83 5.50 -7.44
N ASP A 128 -16.07 5.90 -8.45
CA ASP A 128 -14.81 6.60 -8.23
C ASP A 128 -15.07 8.05 -7.78
N GLY A 129 -14.40 8.47 -6.70
CA GLY A 129 -14.41 9.87 -6.28
C GLY A 129 -13.63 10.77 -7.23
N VAL A 130 -12.49 10.27 -7.75
CA VAL A 130 -11.60 10.99 -8.67
C VAL A 130 -11.02 9.99 -9.67
N VAL A 131 -11.06 10.33 -10.97
CA VAL A 131 -10.45 9.54 -12.05
C VAL A 131 -9.54 10.44 -12.87
N GLY A 132 -8.27 10.04 -13.01
CA GLY A 132 -7.28 10.74 -13.81
C GLY A 132 -6.87 9.92 -15.04
N GLN A 133 -6.93 10.52 -16.23
CA GLN A 133 -6.54 9.89 -17.50
C GLN A 133 -5.63 10.81 -18.30
N GLY A 134 -4.56 10.27 -18.89
CA GLY A 134 -3.58 11.02 -19.68
C GLY A 134 -2.18 10.41 -19.56
N HIS A 135 -1.15 11.16 -19.93
CA HIS A 135 0.25 10.72 -19.77
C HIS A 135 0.58 10.36 -18.31
N ARG A 136 0.14 11.19 -17.36
CA ARG A 136 0.12 10.89 -15.93
C ARG A 136 -1.31 11.09 -15.45
N GLY A 137 -1.96 10.04 -14.98
CA GLY A 137 -3.33 10.13 -14.48
C GLY A 137 -3.40 10.96 -13.18
N VAL A 138 -2.53 10.67 -12.22
CA VAL A 138 -2.43 11.38 -10.93
C VAL A 138 -0.95 11.63 -10.62
N VAL A 139 -0.63 12.82 -10.12
CA VAL A 139 0.72 13.20 -9.68
C VAL A 139 0.64 13.75 -8.27
N GLY A 140 1.29 13.07 -7.33
CA GLY A 140 1.40 13.51 -5.93
C GLY A 140 2.81 14.00 -5.63
N THR A 141 2.93 15.25 -5.18
CA THR A 141 4.21 15.85 -4.75
C THR A 141 4.03 16.47 -3.38
N SER A 142 4.92 16.16 -2.44
CA SER A 142 4.95 16.77 -1.12
C SER A 142 6.40 16.92 -0.66
N THR A 143 6.68 17.98 0.09
CA THR A 143 8.02 18.28 0.63
C THR A 143 8.25 17.73 2.04
N ASP A 144 7.17 17.45 2.76
CA ASP A 144 7.17 17.15 4.20
C ASP A 144 6.24 16.01 4.60
N PHE A 145 5.46 15.46 3.68
CA PHE A 145 4.52 14.36 3.95
C PHE A 145 4.40 13.40 2.75
N GLN A 146 3.45 12.46 2.77
CA GLN A 146 3.29 11.54 1.63
C GLN A 146 2.74 12.31 0.43
N GLY A 147 3.33 12.11 -0.76
CA GLY A 147 2.78 12.66 -2.00
C GLY A 147 1.44 12.04 -2.38
N VAL A 148 1.25 10.75 -2.09
CA VAL A 148 0.00 9.99 -2.28
C VAL A 148 -0.20 9.06 -1.08
N TYR A 149 -1.42 9.04 -0.53
CA TYR A 149 -1.82 8.13 0.55
C TYR A 149 -3.02 7.30 0.10
N GLY A 150 -2.89 5.97 0.15
CA GLY A 150 -3.95 5.02 -0.16
C GLY A 150 -4.31 4.18 1.06
N HIS A 151 -5.61 4.06 1.35
CA HIS A 151 -6.13 3.34 2.51
C HIS A 151 -7.45 2.65 2.15
N SER A 152 -7.64 1.44 2.66
CA SER A 152 -8.85 0.65 2.51
C SER A 152 -9.02 -0.27 3.72
N ASP A 153 -10.25 -0.42 4.20
CA ASP A 153 -10.58 -1.30 5.32
C ASP A 153 -10.77 -2.76 4.89
N THR A 154 -11.15 -2.99 3.63
CA THR A 154 -11.63 -4.30 3.16
C THR A 154 -10.92 -4.80 1.91
N ASN A 155 -9.99 -4.03 1.34
CA ASN A 155 -9.24 -4.38 0.14
C ASN A 155 -7.83 -3.77 0.17
N ALA A 156 -7.07 -3.87 -0.91
CA ALA A 156 -5.79 -3.20 -1.06
C ALA A 156 -5.96 -1.67 -0.98
N GLY A 157 -5.11 -1.01 -0.18
CA GLY A 157 -5.06 0.46 -0.14
C GLY A 157 -4.52 1.08 -1.43
N VAL A 158 -3.63 0.39 -2.13
CA VAL A 158 -3.04 0.79 -3.42
C VAL A 158 -2.84 -0.46 -4.29
N VAL A 159 -3.20 -0.38 -5.57
CA VAL A 159 -2.94 -1.42 -6.58
C VAL A 159 -2.11 -0.80 -7.70
N GLY A 160 -1.02 -1.47 -8.07
CA GLY A 160 -0.19 -1.11 -9.23
C GLY A 160 -0.25 -2.21 -10.28
N GLU A 161 -0.67 -1.85 -11.50
CA GLU A 161 -0.77 -2.77 -12.64
C GLU A 161 -0.10 -2.14 -13.86
N SER A 162 0.65 -2.95 -14.61
CA SER A 162 1.27 -2.53 -15.86
C SER A 162 1.34 -3.71 -16.82
N GLN A 163 1.05 -3.46 -18.10
CA GLN A 163 1.11 -4.49 -19.15
C GLN A 163 2.51 -4.70 -19.73
N THR A 164 3.38 -3.69 -19.65
CA THR A 164 4.65 -3.65 -20.40
C THR A 164 5.86 -3.28 -19.56
N PHE A 165 5.67 -3.00 -18.27
CA PHE A 165 6.72 -2.57 -17.35
C PHE A 165 6.40 -2.99 -15.92
N ASP A 166 7.15 -2.48 -14.94
CA ASP A 166 6.88 -2.73 -13.52
C ASP A 166 5.52 -2.18 -13.10
N GLY A 167 4.71 -2.99 -12.43
CA GLY A 167 3.46 -2.51 -11.81
C GLY A 167 3.71 -1.48 -10.71
N VAL A 168 4.84 -1.59 -10.01
CA VAL A 168 5.33 -0.63 -9.02
C VAL A 168 6.83 -0.43 -9.18
N PHE A 169 7.25 0.79 -9.53
CA PHE A 169 8.66 1.19 -9.60
C PHE A 169 8.98 2.16 -8.47
N ALA A 170 9.83 1.74 -7.53
CA ALA A 170 10.15 2.50 -6.32
C ALA A 170 11.64 2.85 -6.26
N VAL A 171 11.95 4.13 -6.02
CA VAL A 171 13.32 4.62 -5.84
C VAL A 171 13.40 5.48 -4.60
N THR A 172 14.36 5.18 -3.73
CA THR A 172 14.73 6.03 -2.60
C THR A 172 16.14 6.58 -2.81
N HIS A 173 16.35 7.84 -2.48
CA HIS A 173 17.66 8.50 -2.60
C HIS A 173 18.40 8.56 -1.25
N ASN A 174 17.77 8.07 -0.17
CA ASN A 174 18.40 7.94 1.13
C ASN A 174 19.00 6.53 1.25
N PRO A 175 20.34 6.38 1.36
CA PRO A 175 21.00 5.07 1.41
C PRO A 175 20.69 4.27 2.68
N ARG A 176 20.01 4.87 3.66
CA ARG A 176 19.59 4.23 4.92
C ARG A 176 18.11 3.90 4.96
N ALA A 177 17.35 4.20 3.90
CA ALA A 177 15.93 3.89 3.81
C ALA A 177 15.70 2.77 2.80
N ALA A 178 14.65 1.98 3.01
CA ALA A 178 14.19 1.02 2.00
C ALA A 178 13.35 1.75 0.95
N ALA A 179 13.47 1.35 -0.33
CA ALA A 179 12.57 1.83 -1.38
C ALA A 179 11.14 1.29 -1.18
N VAL A 180 11.02 0.06 -0.65
CA VAL A 180 9.77 -0.59 -0.27
C VAL A 180 9.95 -1.19 1.12
N SER A 181 9.03 -0.92 2.04
CA SER A 181 9.05 -1.44 3.41
C SER A 181 7.69 -2.04 3.74
N GLY A 182 7.65 -3.35 3.96
CA GLY A 182 6.45 -4.09 4.37
C GLY A 182 6.44 -4.32 5.89
N HIS A 183 5.30 -4.07 6.53
CA HIS A 183 5.16 -4.21 7.98
C HIS A 183 3.88 -4.97 8.33
N ASN A 184 4.03 -6.14 8.96
CA ASN A 184 2.92 -6.93 9.47
C ASN A 184 3.38 -7.74 10.70
N PRO A 185 3.41 -7.15 11.92
CA PRO A 185 4.01 -7.79 13.10
C PRO A 185 3.46 -9.16 13.47
N GLY A 186 2.24 -9.50 13.04
CA GLY A 186 1.60 -10.80 13.28
C GLY A 186 1.44 -11.66 12.03
N GLY A 187 1.99 -11.26 10.89
CA GLY A 187 1.80 -11.98 9.63
C GLY A 187 2.92 -11.74 8.63
N LEU A 188 2.64 -11.99 7.34
CA LEU A 188 3.61 -11.82 6.27
C LEU A 188 3.83 -10.34 5.97
N ALA A 189 5.08 -9.91 5.96
CA ALA A 189 5.47 -8.57 5.50
C ALA A 189 5.42 -8.43 3.98
N GLY A 190 5.52 -9.55 3.25
CA GLY A 190 5.40 -9.61 1.78
C GLY A 190 5.08 -11.04 1.32
N TRP A 191 4.38 -11.14 0.20
CA TRP A 191 4.10 -12.38 -0.53
C TRP A 191 4.58 -12.22 -1.96
N PHE A 192 5.40 -13.16 -2.44
CA PHE A 192 5.96 -13.13 -3.77
C PHE A 192 5.59 -14.41 -4.50
N ASP A 193 4.78 -14.29 -5.55
CA ASP A 193 4.46 -15.38 -6.47
C ASP A 193 5.35 -15.26 -7.71
N GLY A 194 6.36 -16.12 -7.80
CA GLY A 194 7.40 -16.09 -8.82
C GLY A 194 8.82 -16.00 -8.25
N ASN A 195 9.78 -15.72 -9.13
CA ASN A 195 11.20 -15.67 -8.76
C ASN A 195 11.57 -14.31 -8.15
N VAL A 196 12.42 -14.33 -7.12
CA VAL A 196 13.00 -13.13 -6.51
C VAL A 196 14.49 -13.07 -6.83
N VAL A 197 14.93 -11.96 -7.42
CA VAL A 197 16.35 -11.68 -7.70
C VAL A 197 16.87 -10.64 -6.71
N VAL A 198 17.89 -11.00 -5.95
CA VAL A 198 18.60 -10.10 -5.03
C VAL A 198 20.02 -9.92 -5.54
N THR A 199 20.40 -8.71 -5.95
CA THR A 199 21.74 -8.42 -6.50
C THR A 199 22.77 -8.08 -5.43
N GLY A 200 22.33 -7.86 -4.19
CA GLY A 200 23.16 -7.74 -3.00
C GLY A 200 22.95 -8.92 -2.05
N ASP A 201 23.12 -8.67 -0.75
CA ASP A 201 22.95 -9.71 0.26
C ASP A 201 21.48 -9.92 0.64
N LEU A 202 21.09 -11.19 0.79
CA LEU A 202 19.87 -11.57 1.49
C LEU A 202 20.18 -11.79 2.97
N VAL A 203 19.78 -10.83 3.80
CA VAL A 203 20.01 -10.88 5.25
C VAL A 203 18.82 -11.56 5.94
N LEU A 204 19.09 -12.68 6.60
CA LEU A 204 18.11 -13.46 7.36
C LEU A 204 18.51 -13.47 8.83
N ALA A 205 17.52 -13.49 9.73
CA ALA A 205 17.79 -13.46 11.17
C ALA A 205 18.24 -14.81 11.75
N GLY A 206 17.86 -15.91 11.08
CA GLY A 206 18.22 -17.26 11.52
C GLY A 206 19.66 -17.67 11.17
N ALA A 207 20.08 -18.81 11.71
CA ALA A 207 21.49 -19.19 11.81
C ALA A 207 21.89 -20.41 10.95
N ASP A 208 20.92 -21.18 10.49
CA ASP A 208 21.11 -22.40 9.73
C ASP A 208 20.18 -22.48 8.51
N TYR A 209 20.59 -23.32 7.56
CA TYR A 209 19.76 -23.72 6.43
C TYR A 209 19.13 -25.06 6.77
N ALA A 210 17.82 -25.07 6.90
CA ALA A 210 17.07 -26.24 7.26
C ALA A 210 16.13 -26.69 6.14
N GLU A 211 15.78 -27.96 6.15
CA GLU A 211 14.77 -28.55 5.28
C GLU A 211 13.85 -29.41 6.14
N ASN A 212 12.57 -29.46 5.79
CA ASN A 212 11.61 -30.30 6.50
C ASN A 212 11.71 -31.76 6.04
N PHE A 213 11.70 -32.67 7.00
CA PHE A 213 11.70 -34.11 6.75
C PHE A 213 10.55 -34.78 7.49
N ASP A 214 10.00 -35.83 6.89
CA ASP A 214 9.05 -36.74 7.56
C ASP A 214 9.73 -37.41 8.76
N ALA A 215 9.11 -37.33 9.93
CA ALA A 215 9.55 -38.08 11.11
C ALA A 215 8.81 -39.42 11.22
N ALA A 216 9.50 -40.47 11.68
CA ALA A 216 8.84 -41.71 12.04
C ALA A 216 7.80 -41.48 13.15
N PRO A 217 6.64 -42.19 13.15
CA PRO A 217 5.58 -42.01 14.14
C PRO A 217 6.11 -42.37 15.53
N SER A 218 6.53 -41.35 16.26
CA SER A 218 7.09 -41.43 17.61
C SER A 218 6.78 -40.12 18.34
N ASP A 219 6.80 -40.15 19.68
CA ASP A 219 6.71 -38.94 20.50
C ASP A 219 7.76 -37.94 19.99
N GLY A 220 7.30 -36.81 19.45
CA GLY A 220 8.05 -35.98 18.50
C GLY A 220 9.53 -35.76 18.79
N VAL A 221 10.32 -35.62 17.73
CA VAL A 221 11.79 -35.48 17.83
C VAL A 221 12.15 -34.05 18.26
N PRO A 222 12.64 -33.81 19.49
CA PRO A 222 12.85 -32.45 19.97
C PRO A 222 14.04 -31.77 19.28
N PRO A 223 14.05 -30.43 19.18
CA PRO A 223 15.20 -29.69 18.69
C PRO A 223 16.50 -30.04 19.41
N GLY A 224 17.58 -30.15 18.63
CA GLY A 224 18.91 -30.56 19.07
C GLY A 224 19.18 -32.06 18.98
N THR A 225 18.17 -32.86 18.64
CA THR A 225 18.32 -34.30 18.43
C THR A 225 19.10 -34.59 17.17
N VAL A 226 20.08 -35.49 17.25
CA VAL A 226 20.76 -36.08 16.09
C VAL A 226 19.90 -37.18 15.51
N VAL A 227 19.66 -37.11 14.20
CA VAL A 227 18.77 -38.04 13.51
C VAL A 227 19.46 -38.82 12.40
N VAL A 228 18.93 -40.00 12.13
CA VAL A 228 19.31 -40.90 11.04
C VAL A 228 18.10 -41.21 10.17
N LEU A 229 18.33 -41.59 8.91
CA LEU A 229 17.28 -42.12 8.04
C LEU A 229 16.92 -43.57 8.40
N ASP A 230 15.62 -43.87 8.42
CA ASP A 230 15.11 -45.23 8.35
C ASP A 230 15.12 -45.77 6.90
N ASP A 231 14.63 -47.00 6.71
CA ASP A 231 14.63 -47.65 5.39
C ASP A 231 13.55 -47.06 4.45
N GLU A 232 12.60 -46.30 4.98
CA GLU A 232 11.56 -45.58 4.25
C GLU A 232 11.94 -44.12 3.95
N GLY A 233 13.12 -43.66 4.39
CA GLY A 233 13.62 -42.31 4.19
C GLY A 233 13.07 -41.27 5.17
N ARG A 234 12.42 -41.69 6.26
CA ARG A 234 11.99 -40.80 7.35
C ARG A 234 13.11 -40.67 8.37
N VAL A 235 13.02 -39.63 9.20
CA VAL A 235 14.00 -39.40 10.25
C VAL A 235 13.56 -39.92 11.60
N GLN A 236 14.53 -40.46 12.33
CA GLN A 236 14.38 -40.95 13.70
C GLN A 236 15.64 -40.64 14.52
N PRO A 237 15.56 -40.56 15.86
CA PRO A 237 16.73 -40.37 16.70
C PRO A 237 17.80 -41.45 16.45
N CYS A 238 19.06 -41.04 16.35
CA CYS A 238 20.16 -42.01 16.20
C CYS A 238 20.25 -42.92 17.43
N THR A 239 20.50 -44.22 17.28
CA THR A 239 20.66 -45.16 18.42
C THR A 239 21.97 -45.95 18.36
N SER A 240 22.79 -45.69 17.34
CA SER A 240 24.04 -46.40 17.07
C SER A 240 25.18 -45.42 16.86
N ALA A 241 26.34 -45.74 17.45
CA ALA A 241 27.57 -44.98 17.26
C ALA A 241 28.12 -45.13 15.83
N TYR A 242 28.55 -44.01 15.22
CA TYR A 242 29.06 -43.97 13.83
C TYR A 242 28.06 -44.53 12.80
N ASP A 243 26.80 -44.14 12.90
CA ASP A 243 25.79 -44.48 11.92
C ASP A 243 25.98 -43.64 10.66
N ARG A 244 26.11 -44.32 9.52
CA ARG A 244 26.29 -43.65 8.22
C ARG A 244 25.00 -43.09 7.63
N ARG A 245 23.86 -43.38 8.26
CA ARG A 245 22.55 -42.85 7.88
C ARG A 245 22.26 -41.50 8.54
N ALA A 246 23.23 -40.92 9.25
CA ALA A 246 23.07 -39.62 9.91
C ALA A 246 22.83 -38.52 8.87
N VAL A 247 21.77 -37.74 9.07
CA VAL A 247 21.34 -36.71 8.12
C VAL A 247 21.19 -35.33 8.71
N GLY A 248 21.50 -35.16 9.99
CA GLY A 248 21.64 -33.85 10.59
C GLY A 248 21.13 -33.78 12.02
N VAL A 249 20.83 -32.56 12.43
CA VAL A 249 20.35 -32.23 13.78
C VAL A 249 19.04 -31.47 13.64
N VAL A 250 18.03 -31.82 14.43
CA VAL A 250 16.76 -31.09 14.45
C VAL A 250 17.01 -29.64 14.88
N SER A 251 16.62 -28.68 14.04
CA SER A 251 16.85 -27.26 14.26
C SER A 251 15.88 -26.63 15.26
N GLY A 252 16.20 -25.44 15.75
CA GLY A 252 15.35 -24.65 16.64
C GLY A 252 15.66 -24.74 18.14
N ALA A 253 16.71 -25.48 18.53
CA ALA A 253 17.15 -25.56 19.92
C ALA A 253 17.92 -24.31 20.37
N GLY A 254 17.90 -24.04 21.68
CA GLY A 254 18.61 -22.91 22.28
C GLY A 254 18.22 -21.57 21.64
N ARG A 255 19.23 -20.75 21.30
CA ARG A 255 19.03 -19.43 20.67
C ARG A 255 19.03 -19.45 19.13
N TYR A 256 19.38 -20.56 18.49
CA TYR A 256 19.44 -20.62 17.02
C TYR A 256 18.08 -21.04 16.46
N ARG A 257 17.72 -20.43 15.34
CA ARG A 257 16.51 -20.71 14.56
C ARG A 257 16.90 -20.82 13.10
N PRO A 258 16.20 -21.65 12.29
CA PRO A 258 16.39 -21.68 10.85
C PRO A 258 16.37 -20.27 10.24
N GLY A 259 17.36 -19.95 9.42
CA GLY A 259 17.36 -18.78 8.55
C GLY A 259 16.55 -19.02 7.29
N VAL A 260 16.67 -20.22 6.73
CA VAL A 260 15.88 -20.73 5.61
C VAL A 260 15.30 -22.08 6.01
N VAL A 261 14.03 -22.32 5.67
CA VAL A 261 13.40 -23.65 5.76
C VAL A 261 12.90 -24.01 4.37
N LEU A 262 13.47 -25.07 3.79
CA LEU A 262 12.97 -25.68 2.58
C LEU A 262 11.86 -26.68 2.87
N ASP A 263 11.07 -26.97 1.83
CA ASP A 263 9.90 -27.85 1.88
C ASP A 263 8.92 -27.47 3.01
N GLY A 264 8.68 -26.16 3.14
CA GLY A 264 7.80 -25.55 4.14
C GLY A 264 6.31 -25.84 3.95
N SER A 265 5.93 -26.96 3.29
CA SER A 265 4.52 -27.29 3.09
C SER A 265 3.83 -27.57 4.44
N THR A 266 2.64 -27.02 4.63
CA THR A 266 1.82 -27.20 5.84
C THR A 266 1.05 -28.52 5.85
N ALA A 267 1.43 -29.50 5.02
CA ALA A 267 0.53 -30.58 4.59
C ALA A 267 0.67 -31.94 5.30
N THR A 268 1.57 -32.11 6.30
CA THR A 268 1.51 -33.30 7.16
C THR A 268 1.81 -32.99 8.63
N ASP A 269 1.16 -33.73 9.53
CA ASP A 269 1.18 -33.50 10.99
C ASP A 269 2.53 -33.82 11.67
N HIS A 270 3.55 -34.31 10.94
CA HIS A 270 4.76 -34.89 11.53
C HIS A 270 6.08 -34.55 10.80
N HIS A 271 6.27 -33.30 10.39
CA HIS A 271 7.58 -32.85 9.88
C HIS A 271 8.49 -32.27 10.97
N VAL A 272 9.80 -32.44 10.81
CA VAL A 272 10.82 -31.76 11.61
C VAL A 272 11.78 -31.01 10.69
N SER A 273 12.17 -29.79 11.07
CA SER A 273 13.19 -29.04 10.33
C SER A 273 14.59 -29.50 10.73
N LEU A 274 15.35 -30.03 9.79
CA LEU A 274 16.71 -30.52 10.02
C LEU A 274 17.72 -29.48 9.53
N ALA A 275 18.65 -29.09 10.39
CA ALA A 275 19.79 -28.28 10.00
C ALA A 275 20.69 -29.09 9.07
N LEU A 276 20.82 -28.66 7.81
CA LEU A 276 21.72 -29.27 6.82
C LEU A 276 23.09 -28.59 6.81
N MET A 277 23.12 -27.30 7.11
CA MET A 277 24.34 -26.52 7.30
C MET A 277 24.10 -25.30 8.19
N GLY A 278 25.16 -24.85 8.85
CA GLY A 278 25.13 -23.64 9.70
C GLY A 278 25.18 -23.97 11.19
N LYS A 279 24.80 -23.00 12.03
CA LYS A 279 24.92 -23.14 13.49
C LYS A 279 23.61 -23.63 14.08
N VAL A 280 23.66 -24.75 14.78
CA VAL A 280 22.52 -25.35 15.49
C VAL A 280 22.97 -25.79 16.88
N TYR A 281 22.03 -25.94 17.81
CA TYR A 281 22.31 -26.61 19.08
C TYR A 281 22.13 -28.11 18.91
N CYS A 282 23.00 -28.92 19.51
CA CYS A 282 23.02 -30.38 19.39
C CYS A 282 23.15 -31.01 20.77
N LEU A 283 22.37 -32.07 21.02
CA LEU A 283 22.49 -32.92 22.19
C LEU A 283 23.74 -33.77 22.05
N VAL A 284 24.61 -33.74 23.05
CA VAL A 284 25.90 -34.41 23.02
C VAL A 284 26.07 -35.30 24.25
N ASP A 285 26.46 -36.53 24.00
CA ASP A 285 26.94 -37.48 25.00
C ASP A 285 28.46 -37.36 25.10
N ALA A 286 28.92 -36.73 26.18
CA ALA A 286 30.33 -36.55 26.52
C ALA A 286 30.67 -37.29 27.83
N THR A 287 29.99 -38.40 28.09
CA THR A 287 30.20 -39.23 29.30
C THR A 287 31.53 -39.95 29.28
N SER A 288 31.84 -40.60 28.15
CA SER A 288 33.06 -41.38 27.96
C SER A 288 34.22 -40.51 27.51
N ASP A 289 33.93 -39.57 26.60
CA ASP A 289 34.91 -38.70 25.98
C ASP A 289 34.44 -37.24 26.05
N PRO A 290 35.14 -36.38 26.81
CA PRO A 290 34.94 -34.95 26.75
C PRO A 290 35.02 -34.38 25.33
N VAL A 291 34.10 -33.47 24.99
CA VAL A 291 34.12 -32.73 23.72
C VAL A 291 34.75 -31.37 23.93
N GLU A 292 35.68 -30.99 23.05
CA GLU A 292 36.28 -29.67 22.95
C GLU A 292 35.81 -28.89 21.72
N VAL A 293 36.04 -27.58 21.73
CA VAL A 293 35.78 -26.74 20.55
C VAL A 293 36.62 -27.22 19.37
N GLY A 294 35.96 -27.46 18.23
CA GLY A 294 36.59 -27.92 17.00
C GLY A 294 36.61 -29.44 16.81
N ASP A 295 36.25 -30.22 17.83
CA ASP A 295 36.12 -31.67 17.72
C ASP A 295 35.06 -32.05 16.69
N MET A 296 35.37 -33.08 15.88
CA MET A 296 34.39 -33.68 14.98
C MET A 296 33.39 -34.49 15.81
N LEU A 297 32.11 -34.39 15.43
CA LEU A 297 31.01 -35.08 16.07
C LEU A 297 30.38 -36.09 15.12
N THR A 298 29.97 -37.23 15.68
CA THR A 298 29.26 -38.34 15.01
C THR A 298 28.09 -38.78 15.88
N THR A 299 27.18 -39.62 15.38
CA THR A 299 26.11 -40.22 16.21
C THR A 299 26.66 -41.00 17.41
N SER A 300 25.93 -40.99 18.52
CA SER A 300 26.17 -41.80 19.73
C SER A 300 25.29 -43.04 19.77
N ALA A 301 25.66 -44.01 20.61
CA ALA A 301 24.76 -45.09 21.01
C ALA A 301 23.65 -44.59 21.96
N ARG A 302 23.82 -43.42 22.60
CA ARG A 302 22.74 -42.76 23.35
C ARG A 302 21.72 -42.17 22.38
N PRO A 303 20.43 -42.52 22.51
CA PRO A 303 19.38 -42.08 21.59
C PRO A 303 19.38 -40.57 21.33
N GLY A 304 19.52 -40.16 20.08
CA GLY A 304 19.42 -38.76 19.66
C GLY A 304 20.62 -37.87 19.99
N HIS A 305 21.73 -38.42 20.48
CA HIS A 305 22.90 -37.65 20.89
C HIS A 305 24.05 -37.80 19.90
N ALA A 306 24.86 -36.75 19.76
CA ALA A 306 26.18 -36.84 19.15
C ALA A 306 27.22 -37.29 20.18
N MET A 307 28.38 -37.73 19.71
CA MET A 307 29.57 -37.95 20.53
C MET A 307 30.81 -37.50 19.75
N ARG A 308 31.94 -37.34 20.45
CA ARG A 308 33.23 -37.07 19.81
C ARG A 308 33.64 -38.22 18.87
N VAL A 309 34.18 -37.89 17.71
CA VAL A 309 34.88 -38.86 16.85
C VAL A 309 36.18 -39.29 17.53
N SER A 310 36.24 -40.54 17.97
CA SER A 310 37.42 -41.21 18.53
C SER A 310 38.09 -42.17 17.54
N ASP A 311 37.34 -42.72 16.58
CA ASP A 311 37.79 -43.62 15.52
C ASP A 311 37.61 -42.96 14.16
N THR A 312 38.73 -42.46 13.61
CA THR A 312 38.74 -41.76 12.32
C THR A 312 38.45 -42.68 11.13
N THR A 313 38.61 -44.01 11.27
CA THR A 313 38.34 -44.96 10.19
C THR A 313 36.84 -45.19 9.97
N ARG A 314 36.03 -44.96 11.01
CA ARG A 314 34.56 -45.04 10.98
C ARG A 314 33.88 -43.70 10.72
N ALA A 315 34.62 -42.60 10.83
CA ALA A 315 34.09 -41.25 10.74
C ALA A 315 33.54 -40.90 9.34
N PHE A 316 34.15 -41.46 8.28
CA PHE A 316 33.71 -41.16 6.91
C PHE A 316 32.27 -41.61 6.67
N GLY A 317 31.40 -40.65 6.32
CA GLY A 317 29.97 -40.81 6.13
C GLY A 317 29.13 -40.81 7.41
N ALA A 318 29.72 -40.62 8.60
CA ALA A 318 29.00 -40.58 9.88
C ALA A 318 29.19 -39.26 10.66
N VAL A 319 30.08 -38.37 10.18
CA VAL A 319 30.31 -37.05 10.77
C VAL A 319 29.12 -36.15 10.49
N ILE A 320 28.62 -35.50 11.54
CA ILE A 320 27.50 -34.55 11.46
C ILE A 320 27.93 -33.08 11.58
N GLY A 321 29.18 -32.83 12.00
CA GLY A 321 29.69 -31.47 12.14
C GLY A 321 30.82 -31.35 13.17
N LYS A 322 31.03 -30.10 13.64
CA LYS A 322 32.05 -29.77 14.65
C LYS A 322 31.46 -29.03 15.85
N ALA A 323 32.00 -29.30 17.03
CA ALA A 323 31.62 -28.61 18.25
C ALA A 323 32.07 -27.13 18.25
N LEU A 324 31.19 -26.22 18.67
CA LEU A 324 31.50 -24.78 18.88
C LEU A 324 31.59 -24.41 20.36
N ALA A 325 31.33 -25.36 21.26
CA ALA A 325 31.51 -25.23 22.70
C ALA A 325 31.92 -26.59 23.28
N PRO A 326 32.61 -26.62 24.43
CA PRO A 326 32.95 -27.88 25.08
C PRO A 326 31.72 -28.52 25.73
N ALA A 327 31.71 -29.85 25.84
CA ALA A 327 30.72 -30.61 26.60
C ALA A 327 31.41 -31.62 27.54
N ARG A 328 30.74 -31.90 28.66
CA ARG A 328 31.12 -32.89 29.68
C ARG A 328 29.88 -33.58 30.20
N GLY A 329 30.02 -34.85 30.56
CA GLY A 329 28.91 -35.60 31.11
C GLY A 329 27.85 -35.88 30.07
N ASP A 330 26.62 -36.01 30.51
CA ASP A 330 25.60 -36.73 29.79
C ASP A 330 24.50 -35.77 29.30
N GLY A 331 24.25 -35.71 27.99
CA GLY A 331 23.13 -34.92 27.43
C GLY A 331 23.32 -33.40 27.39
N ALA A 332 24.56 -32.92 27.23
CA ALA A 332 24.82 -31.49 27.10
C ALA A 332 24.27 -30.95 25.76
N LEU A 333 23.48 -29.87 25.80
CA LEU A 333 23.02 -29.16 24.61
C LEU A 333 24.04 -28.07 24.25
N ILE A 334 24.86 -28.29 23.23
CA ILE A 334 25.93 -27.36 22.83
C ILE A 334 25.75 -26.83 21.40
N PRO A 335 26.22 -25.60 21.09
CA PRO A 335 26.27 -25.14 19.71
C PRO A 335 27.27 -25.96 18.90
N VAL A 336 26.88 -26.33 17.68
CA VAL A 336 27.69 -27.05 16.70
C VAL A 336 27.57 -26.37 15.34
N LEU A 337 28.61 -26.49 14.53
CA LEU A 337 28.56 -26.17 13.10
C LEU A 337 28.26 -27.46 12.35
N VAL A 338 27.07 -27.56 11.77
CA VAL A 338 26.69 -28.69 10.93
C VAL A 338 27.27 -28.49 9.54
N THR A 339 27.89 -29.57 9.04
CA THR A 339 28.36 -29.72 7.66
C THR A 339 28.19 -31.19 7.32
N LEU A 340 27.07 -31.57 6.70
CA LEU A 340 26.90 -32.94 6.21
C LEU A 340 27.87 -33.18 5.06
N GLN A 341 28.69 -34.23 5.15
CA GLN A 341 29.74 -34.61 4.19
C GLN A 341 29.47 -35.98 3.58
#